data_AF-A0A812XYN7-F1
#
_entry.id   AF-A0A812XYN7-F1
#
_cell.length_a   1.000
_cell.length_b   1.000
_cell.length_c   1.000
_cell.angle_alpha   90.00
_cell.angle_beta   90.00
_cell.angle_gamma   90.00
#
_symmetry.space_group_name_H-M   'P 1'
#
loop_
_entity.id
_entity.type
_entity.pdbx_description
1 polymer ?
#
loop_
_entity_poly.entity_id
_entity_poly.type
_entity_poly.pdbx_seq_one_letter_code
_entity_poly.pdbx_strand_id
1 'polypeptide(L)'
;MIGFITDCEGDYGYWSRCVSLSEVVEFDSEGQLSFKRKGASDSFVFGGDVFDKGDGDLRIARQLLCFKKHHPDRVWLLAGNRDLNKLRFPAELAEDEIDVPQPVPLYPRAPPQVSLRSFLEKRLESSGGKTVEDINTRANRLRWILDHTMTATGAFELRKKELALLSGQETSEISDEDVVESFLTSVSKEDGFVWEYLLHSCLLVMIGDCLFVHGGLPKEAINWVPTMDMRYLQPAEGAVCGGKRMEGTLQDWMKAMNDFMQEGLRDFRAKMYWGPGRTRGGEGLLCLTSTPACFRRSVVVESLLQGGTPDNLDKDVEAFLVEGGVRTVFCGHKPCGDSPFVVRGAHVAVVHCDTTYSDGAAPDKRGSAVAAVEVSAPTSGQLQLRGVLADGRSYDFALYGEGGDDFVGRQCSDGSWVKAKLPEGCYHVVSSEGTRKLRYDTCGQEELQGLFAGSA
;
A
#
# COMPACT_ATOMS: atom_id res chain seq x y z
N MET A 1 -11.78 4.21 -19.45
CA MET A 1 -12.02 3.96 -18.01
C MET A 1 -10.68 3.82 -17.33
N ILE A 2 -10.62 4.08 -16.03
CA ILE A 2 -9.43 3.82 -15.21
C ILE A 2 -9.85 2.79 -14.15
N GLY A 3 -9.18 1.65 -14.09
CA GLY A 3 -9.36 0.66 -13.02
C GLY A 3 -8.29 0.83 -11.96
N PHE A 4 -8.67 0.76 -10.68
CA PHE A 4 -7.76 0.88 -9.54
C PHE A 4 -7.90 -0.31 -8.60
N ILE A 5 -6.78 -0.99 -8.34
CA ILE A 5 -6.65 -2.07 -7.35
C ILE A 5 -5.39 -1.79 -6.53
N THR A 6 -5.40 -2.01 -5.22
CA THR A 6 -4.27 -1.71 -4.33
C THR A 6 -4.19 -2.72 -3.19
N ASP A 7 -3.02 -2.76 -2.52
CA ASP A 7 -2.81 -3.46 -1.25
C ASP A 7 -3.27 -4.92 -1.30
N CYS A 8 -2.89 -5.66 -2.36
CA CYS A 8 -3.13 -7.09 -2.41
C CYS A 8 -2.27 -7.86 -1.38
N GLU A 9 -1.12 -7.29 -1.00
CA GLU A 9 -0.19 -7.84 -0.02
C GLU A 9 0.11 -9.33 -0.25
N GLY A 10 0.30 -9.75 -1.51
CA GLY A 10 0.60 -11.13 -1.91
C GLY A 10 -0.59 -12.08 -1.97
N ASP A 11 -1.82 -11.65 -1.67
CA ASP A 11 -2.98 -12.53 -1.65
C ASP A 11 -3.54 -12.78 -3.06
N TYR A 12 -3.27 -13.97 -3.60
CA TYR A 12 -3.73 -14.35 -4.94
C TYR A 12 -5.26 -14.51 -5.02
N GLY A 13 -5.89 -14.96 -3.93
CA GLY A 13 -7.32 -15.15 -3.85
C GLY A 13 -8.06 -13.82 -3.90
N TYR A 14 -7.62 -12.85 -3.10
CA TYR A 14 -8.13 -11.49 -3.12
C TYR A 14 -7.89 -10.81 -4.47
N TRP A 15 -6.66 -10.90 -4.99
CA TRP A 15 -6.31 -10.39 -6.32
C TRP A 15 -7.26 -10.94 -7.40
N SER A 16 -7.52 -12.25 -7.38
CA SER A 16 -8.43 -12.89 -8.34
C SER A 16 -9.87 -12.39 -8.20
N ARG A 17 -10.35 -12.14 -6.98
CA ARG A 17 -11.67 -11.55 -6.74
C ARG A 17 -11.76 -10.11 -7.26
N CYS A 18 -10.72 -9.28 -7.03
CA CYS A 18 -10.65 -7.92 -7.56
C CYS A 18 -10.70 -7.90 -9.10
N VAL A 19 -9.89 -8.74 -9.75
CA VAL A 19 -9.87 -8.84 -11.22
C VAL A 19 -11.22 -9.33 -11.75
N SER A 20 -11.82 -10.34 -11.10
CA SER A 20 -13.13 -10.87 -11.51
C SER A 20 -14.26 -9.84 -11.38
N LEU A 21 -14.16 -8.93 -10.40
CA LEU A 21 -15.12 -7.86 -10.18
C LEU A 21 -14.96 -6.68 -11.16
N SER A 22 -13.79 -6.55 -11.80
CA SER A 22 -13.49 -5.39 -12.64
C SER A 22 -14.18 -5.44 -14.01
N GLU A 23 -14.57 -4.27 -14.49
CA GLU A 23 -14.98 -4.00 -15.87
C GLU A 23 -13.84 -3.48 -16.76
N VAL A 24 -12.66 -3.23 -16.17
CA VAL A 24 -11.48 -2.71 -16.87
C VAL A 24 -10.52 -3.83 -17.24
N VAL A 25 -10.25 -4.73 -16.30
CA VAL A 25 -9.27 -5.81 -16.47
C VAL A 25 -9.92 -7.17 -16.29
N GLU A 26 -9.33 -8.18 -16.94
CA GLU A 26 -9.69 -9.59 -16.79
C GLU A 26 -8.44 -10.47 -16.88
N PHE A 27 -8.56 -11.74 -16.49
CA PHE A 27 -7.55 -12.74 -16.85
C PHE A 27 -7.85 -13.30 -18.24
N ASP A 28 -6.84 -13.35 -19.09
CA ASP A 28 -6.94 -14.03 -20.38
C ASP A 28 -6.88 -15.56 -20.22
N SER A 29 -6.91 -16.27 -21.35
CA SER A 29 -6.87 -17.74 -21.37
C SER A 29 -5.59 -18.35 -20.80
N GLU A 30 -4.51 -17.57 -20.68
CA GLU A 30 -3.23 -17.99 -20.10
C GLU A 30 -3.09 -17.56 -18.63
N GLY A 31 -4.15 -16.96 -18.06
CA GLY A 31 -4.13 -16.42 -16.71
C GLY A 31 -3.29 -15.15 -16.58
N GLN A 32 -2.97 -14.46 -17.68
CA GLN A 32 -2.32 -13.15 -17.64
C GLN A 32 -3.35 -12.03 -17.54
N LEU A 33 -2.96 -10.92 -16.92
CA LEU A 33 -3.82 -9.75 -16.80
C LEU A 33 -3.92 -9.05 -18.17
N SER A 34 -5.14 -8.73 -18.59
CA SER A 34 -5.42 -8.06 -19.86
C SER A 34 -6.54 -7.04 -19.71
N PHE A 35 -6.66 -6.11 -20.66
CA PHE A 35 -7.81 -5.20 -20.72
C PHE A 35 -9.03 -5.93 -21.30
N LYS A 36 -10.15 -5.89 -20.58
CA LYS A 36 -11.41 -6.54 -20.94
C LYS A 36 -11.98 -6.04 -22.27
N ARG A 37 -11.79 -4.75 -22.56
CA ARG A 37 -12.32 -4.09 -23.77
C ARG A 37 -11.24 -3.87 -24.81
N LYS A 38 -11.31 -4.67 -25.89
CA LYS A 38 -10.41 -4.52 -27.04
C LYS A 38 -10.64 -3.18 -27.76
N GLY A 39 -9.55 -2.48 -28.06
CA GLY A 39 -9.58 -1.19 -28.76
C GLY A 39 -9.98 0.01 -27.89
N ALA A 40 -10.37 -0.18 -26.63
CA ALA A 40 -10.62 0.90 -25.70
C ALA A 40 -9.29 1.53 -25.23
N SER A 41 -9.31 2.81 -24.86
CA SER A 41 -8.20 3.54 -24.26
C SER A 41 -8.22 3.46 -22.72
N ASP A 42 -8.50 2.27 -22.19
CA ASP A 42 -8.59 2.04 -20.75
C ASP A 42 -7.24 2.09 -20.07
N SER A 43 -7.18 2.65 -18.87
CA SER A 43 -5.97 2.67 -18.04
C SER A 43 -6.18 1.80 -16.81
N PHE A 44 -5.09 1.29 -16.27
CA PHE A 44 -5.08 0.53 -15.02
C PHE A 44 -3.99 1.07 -14.11
N VAL A 45 -4.31 1.25 -12.84
CA VAL A 45 -3.37 1.67 -11.81
C VAL A 45 -3.37 0.62 -10.71
N PHE A 46 -2.20 0.04 -10.43
CA PHE A 46 -1.99 -0.76 -9.23
C PHE A 46 -1.40 0.14 -8.14
N GLY A 47 -2.08 0.25 -7.00
CA GLY A 47 -1.81 1.25 -5.97
C GLY A 47 -0.63 0.96 -5.03
N GLY A 48 0.10 -0.12 -5.25
CA GLY A 48 1.26 -0.52 -4.45
C GLY A 48 0.92 -1.57 -3.40
N ASP A 49 1.94 -1.97 -2.64
CA ASP A 49 1.89 -3.08 -1.67
C ASP A 49 1.48 -4.40 -2.34
N VAL A 50 2.25 -4.80 -3.36
CA VAL A 50 2.09 -6.09 -4.06
C VAL A 50 2.50 -7.26 -3.17
N PHE A 51 3.55 -7.08 -2.37
CA PHE A 51 4.27 -8.19 -1.74
C PHE A 51 3.82 -8.49 -0.29
N ASP A 52 4.28 -9.62 0.23
CA ASP A 52 4.17 -10.12 1.61
C ASP A 52 3.01 -11.06 1.96
N LYS A 53 2.00 -10.61 2.71
CA LYS A 53 1.11 -11.38 3.58
C LYS A 53 0.24 -12.48 2.94
N GLY A 54 0.37 -12.77 1.65
CA GLY A 54 -0.34 -13.84 0.95
C GLY A 54 0.59 -14.82 0.25
N ASP A 55 -0.01 -15.82 -0.39
CA ASP A 55 0.66 -16.99 -1.00
C ASP A 55 0.95 -16.84 -2.50
N GLY A 56 0.84 -15.61 -3.03
CA GLY A 56 0.80 -15.30 -4.44
C GLY A 56 1.65 -14.13 -4.88
N ASP A 57 2.58 -13.64 -4.06
CA ASP A 57 3.27 -12.40 -4.34
C ASP A 57 4.16 -12.47 -5.59
N LEU A 58 4.77 -13.63 -5.87
CA LEU A 58 5.51 -13.85 -7.12
C LEU A 58 4.58 -13.83 -8.34
N ARG A 59 3.43 -14.50 -8.26
CA ARG A 59 2.48 -14.60 -9.37
C ARG A 59 1.85 -13.24 -9.70
N ILE A 60 1.39 -12.51 -8.69
CA ILE A 60 0.79 -11.18 -8.86
C ILE A 60 1.82 -10.22 -9.46
N ALA A 61 3.04 -10.18 -8.93
CA ALA A 61 4.08 -9.29 -9.44
C ALA A 61 4.42 -9.58 -10.91
N ARG A 62 4.51 -10.87 -11.30
CA ARG A 62 4.74 -11.26 -12.70
C ARG A 62 3.60 -10.82 -13.62
N GLN A 63 2.35 -10.99 -13.20
CA GLN A 63 1.17 -10.54 -13.97
C GLN A 63 1.18 -9.02 -14.16
N LEU A 64 1.43 -8.25 -13.09
CA LEU A 64 1.50 -6.79 -13.13
C LEU A 64 2.65 -6.29 -14.03
N LEU A 65 3.84 -6.89 -13.91
CA LEU A 65 4.99 -6.56 -14.74
C LEU A 65 4.76 -6.87 -16.21
N CYS A 66 4.20 -8.05 -16.49
CA CYS A 66 3.81 -8.44 -17.85
C CYS A 66 2.84 -7.40 -18.42
N PHE A 67 1.79 -7.03 -17.68
CA PHE A 67 0.80 -6.07 -18.12
C PHE A 67 1.39 -4.67 -18.36
N LYS A 68 2.26 -4.20 -17.45
CA LYS A 68 3.00 -2.94 -17.59
C LYS A 68 3.89 -2.91 -18.82
N LYS A 69 4.61 -4.00 -19.11
CA LYS A 69 5.49 -4.08 -20.28
C LYS A 69 4.71 -4.12 -21.60
N HIS A 70 3.57 -4.79 -21.63
CA HIS A 70 2.69 -4.82 -22.82
C HIS A 70 1.94 -3.51 -23.05
N HIS A 71 1.66 -2.74 -21.99
CA HIS A 71 0.88 -1.51 -22.05
C HIS A 71 1.53 -0.36 -21.26
N PRO A 72 2.74 0.10 -21.64
CA PRO A 72 3.55 1.01 -20.84
C PRO A 72 2.89 2.36 -20.55
N ASP A 73 2.06 2.87 -21.47
CA ASP A 73 1.40 4.18 -21.35
C ASP A 73 0.00 4.12 -20.72
N ARG A 74 -0.48 2.90 -20.43
CA ARG A 74 -1.86 2.67 -19.92
C ARG A 74 -1.88 1.97 -18.57
N VAL A 75 -0.81 1.27 -18.22
CA VAL A 75 -0.68 0.59 -16.94
C VAL A 75 0.32 1.35 -16.08
N TRP A 76 -0.06 1.64 -14.84
CA TRP A 76 0.76 2.37 -13.88
C TRP A 76 0.88 1.58 -12.60
N LEU A 77 2.10 1.52 -12.07
CA LEU A 77 2.41 0.82 -10.82
C LEU A 77 2.86 1.88 -9.82
N LEU A 78 2.25 1.89 -8.64
CA LEU A 78 2.74 2.70 -7.53
C LEU A 78 3.65 1.88 -6.62
N ALA A 79 4.64 2.54 -6.03
CA ALA A 79 5.47 1.92 -5.01
C ALA A 79 4.87 2.13 -3.62
N GLY A 80 4.47 1.04 -2.98
CA GLY A 80 4.06 1.01 -1.59
C GLY A 80 5.20 0.79 -0.61
N ASN A 81 4.91 0.86 0.69
CA ASN A 81 5.94 0.66 1.71
C ASN A 81 6.44 -0.77 1.74
N ARG A 82 5.59 -1.77 1.48
CA ARG A 82 6.01 -3.18 1.42
C ARG A 82 6.94 -3.42 0.24
N ASP A 83 6.68 -2.76 -0.88
CA ASP A 83 7.51 -2.84 -2.08
C ASP A 83 8.89 -2.21 -1.83
N LEU A 84 8.93 -0.99 -1.29
CA LEU A 84 10.18 -0.26 -1.03
C LEU A 84 11.01 -0.90 0.10
N ASN A 85 10.37 -1.49 1.12
CA ASN A 85 11.08 -2.11 2.24
C ASN A 85 11.97 -3.28 1.82
N LYS A 86 11.77 -3.86 0.63
CA LYS A 86 12.64 -4.93 0.08
C LYS A 86 14.06 -4.44 -0.20
N LEU A 87 14.26 -3.13 -0.41
CA LEU A 87 15.58 -2.51 -0.54
C LEU A 87 16.45 -2.69 0.72
N ARG A 88 15.90 -3.18 1.82
CA ARG A 88 16.63 -3.51 3.06
C ARG A 88 17.45 -4.79 2.96
N PHE A 89 16.98 -5.77 2.20
CA PHE A 89 17.48 -7.14 2.32
C PHE A 89 18.95 -7.32 1.98
N PRO A 90 19.51 -6.73 0.90
CA PRO A 90 20.93 -6.93 0.58
C PRO A 90 21.86 -6.49 1.71
N ALA A 91 21.61 -5.31 2.31
CA ALA A 91 22.42 -4.81 3.40
C ALA A 91 22.16 -5.55 4.72
N GLU A 92 20.90 -5.85 5.05
CA GLU A 92 20.56 -6.39 6.38
C GLU A 92 20.75 -7.91 6.50
N LEU A 93 20.91 -8.62 5.37
CA LEU A 93 21.14 -10.08 5.33
C LEU A 93 22.53 -10.45 4.78
N ALA A 94 23.42 -9.47 4.58
CA ALA A 94 24.81 -9.74 4.20
C ALA A 94 25.48 -10.65 5.26
N GLU A 95 26.39 -11.52 4.84
CA GLU A 95 27.02 -12.52 5.71
C GLU A 95 27.77 -11.87 6.89
N ASP A 96 28.44 -10.74 6.64
CA ASP A 96 29.18 -9.97 7.65
C ASP A 96 28.27 -9.20 8.62
N GLU A 97 26.96 -9.15 8.36
CA GLU A 97 25.99 -8.46 9.20
C GLU A 97 25.22 -9.40 10.13
N ILE A 98 25.34 -10.72 9.95
CA ILE A 98 24.58 -11.71 10.74
C ILE A 98 24.92 -11.62 12.21
N ASP A 99 26.20 -11.48 12.55
CA ASP A 99 26.67 -11.38 13.94
C ASP A 99 26.48 -9.99 14.56
N VAL A 100 25.96 -9.01 13.81
CA VAL A 100 25.65 -7.68 14.34
C VAL A 100 24.37 -7.80 15.19
N PRO A 101 24.44 -7.59 16.53
CA PRO A 101 23.34 -7.94 17.45
C PRO A 101 22.06 -7.14 17.25
N GLN A 102 22.19 -5.92 16.71
CA GLN A 102 21.08 -5.09 16.27
C GLN A 102 21.48 -4.47 14.94
N PRO A 103 20.73 -4.69 13.83
CA PRO A 103 21.00 -3.97 12.60
C PRO A 103 20.93 -2.48 12.87
N VAL A 104 22.04 -1.79 12.59
CA VAL A 104 22.15 -0.33 12.66
C VAL A 104 22.08 0.19 11.23
N PRO A 105 21.24 1.20 10.94
CA PRO A 105 20.45 2.00 11.87
C PRO A 105 19.21 1.30 12.41
N LEU A 106 18.82 1.69 13.64
CA LEU A 106 17.61 1.21 14.30
C LEU A 106 16.38 1.52 13.45
N TYR A 107 15.52 0.52 13.29
CA TYR A 107 14.27 0.67 12.57
C TYR A 107 13.43 1.81 13.18
N PRO A 108 13.07 2.85 12.41
CA PRO A 108 12.37 4.04 12.89
C PRO A 108 10.89 3.77 13.21
N ARG A 109 10.62 3.16 14.37
CA ARG A 109 9.26 2.91 14.90
C ARG A 109 9.21 3.10 16.42
N ALA A 110 8.06 3.58 16.90
CA ALA A 110 7.80 3.69 18.33
C ALA A 110 7.86 2.31 19.04
N PRO A 111 8.49 2.20 20.22
CA PRO A 111 8.60 0.97 21.01
C PRO A 111 7.24 0.47 21.56
N PRO A 112 7.15 -0.80 22.02
CA PRO A 112 8.24 -1.79 22.13
C PRO A 112 8.48 -2.55 20.81
N GLN A 113 9.74 -2.57 20.37
CA GLN A 113 10.19 -3.43 19.28
C GLN A 113 10.77 -4.73 19.86
N VAL A 114 10.44 -5.87 19.25
CA VAL A 114 11.10 -7.14 19.58
C VAL A 114 12.50 -7.11 18.99
N SER A 115 13.54 -7.16 19.83
CA SER A 115 14.92 -7.20 19.35
C SER A 115 15.22 -8.55 18.67
N LEU A 116 16.19 -8.57 17.76
CA LEU A 116 16.64 -9.82 17.11
C LEU A 116 17.04 -10.86 18.15
N ARG A 117 17.82 -10.45 19.17
CA ARG A 117 18.22 -11.32 20.27
C ARG A 117 17.02 -11.92 21.01
N SER A 118 16.03 -11.11 21.39
CA SER A 118 14.83 -11.61 22.09
C SER A 118 14.02 -12.58 21.21
N PHE A 119 13.94 -12.31 19.90
CA PHE A 119 13.32 -13.23 18.95
C PHE A 119 14.06 -14.57 18.88
N LEU A 120 15.40 -14.56 18.79
CA LEU A 120 16.21 -15.78 18.77
C LEU A 120 16.10 -16.55 20.10
N GLU A 121 16.21 -15.87 21.24
CA GLU A 121 16.04 -16.48 22.58
C GLU A 121 14.69 -17.19 22.71
N LYS A 122 13.60 -16.58 22.23
CA LYS A 122 12.28 -17.23 22.21
C LYS A 122 12.23 -18.47 21.31
N ARG A 123 12.93 -18.46 20.17
CA ARG A 123 13.00 -19.66 19.29
C ARG A 123 13.86 -20.77 19.90
N LEU A 124 14.83 -20.45 20.75
CA LEU A 124 15.64 -21.45 21.44
C LEU A 124 14.85 -22.35 22.37
N GLU A 125 13.78 -21.83 22.99
CA GLU A 125 12.87 -22.62 23.84
C GLU A 125 12.33 -23.86 23.11
N SER A 126 12.28 -23.80 21.77
CA SER A 126 11.87 -24.90 20.88
C SER A 126 13.02 -25.64 20.18
N SER A 127 14.30 -25.29 20.42
CA SER A 127 15.44 -25.68 19.57
C SER A 127 16.46 -26.65 20.20
N GLY A 128 16.17 -27.30 21.32
CA GLY A 128 16.90 -28.49 21.81
C GLY A 128 18.43 -28.37 21.92
N GLY A 129 18.93 -27.66 22.93
CA GLY A 129 20.36 -27.64 23.30
C GLY A 129 21.27 -26.74 22.44
N LYS A 130 20.71 -26.02 21.46
CA LYS A 130 21.41 -25.00 20.66
C LYS A 130 21.63 -23.70 21.43
N THR A 131 22.64 -22.93 21.04
CA THR A 131 22.89 -21.55 21.51
C THR A 131 22.24 -20.49 20.61
N VAL A 132 22.20 -19.23 21.05
CA VAL A 132 21.68 -18.12 20.23
C VAL A 132 22.48 -17.99 18.94
N GLU A 133 23.79 -18.19 19.03
CA GLU A 133 24.73 -18.15 17.92
C GLU A 133 24.42 -19.26 16.90
N ASP A 134 24.10 -20.48 17.34
CA ASP A 134 23.76 -21.60 16.45
C ASP A 134 22.52 -21.36 15.58
N ILE A 135 21.60 -20.50 16.04
CA ILE A 135 20.36 -20.18 15.34
C ILE A 135 20.33 -18.77 14.75
N ASN A 136 21.42 -18.00 14.89
CA ASN A 136 21.57 -16.70 14.27
C ASN A 136 21.91 -16.85 12.78
N THR A 137 20.91 -17.19 11.98
CA THR A 137 21.06 -17.45 10.54
C THR A 137 20.37 -16.38 9.70
N ARG A 138 20.74 -16.26 8.41
CA ARG A 138 20.04 -15.40 7.44
C ARG A 138 18.53 -15.67 7.43
N ALA A 139 18.12 -16.93 7.50
CA ALA A 139 16.70 -17.31 7.51
C ALA A 139 15.98 -16.79 8.76
N ASN A 140 16.54 -16.96 9.96
CA ASN A 140 15.92 -16.45 11.18
C ASN A 140 15.94 -14.92 11.23
N ARG A 141 17.00 -14.28 10.72
CA ARG A 141 17.07 -12.83 10.61
C ARG A 141 16.01 -12.29 9.63
N LEU A 142 15.83 -12.93 8.48
CA LEU A 142 14.78 -12.56 7.52
C LEU A 142 13.38 -12.74 8.12
N ARG A 143 13.11 -13.85 8.83
CA ARG A 143 11.84 -14.03 9.57
C ARG A 143 11.62 -12.89 10.58
N TRP A 144 12.65 -12.53 11.35
CA TRP A 144 12.56 -11.41 12.28
C TRP A 144 12.28 -10.07 11.58
N ILE A 145 12.98 -9.78 10.46
CA ILE A 145 12.77 -8.57 9.66
C ILE A 145 11.31 -8.52 9.20
N LEU A 146 10.80 -9.58 8.59
CA LEU A 146 9.43 -9.67 8.06
C LEU A 146 8.40 -9.53 9.18
N ASP A 147 8.51 -10.33 10.24
CA ASP A 147 7.50 -10.40 11.30
C ASP A 147 7.47 -9.15 12.17
N HIS A 148 8.64 -8.64 12.56
CA HIS A 148 8.73 -7.63 13.63
C HIS A 148 9.03 -6.22 13.14
N THR A 149 9.75 -6.07 12.02
CA THR A 149 10.08 -4.75 11.49
C THR A 149 9.16 -4.34 10.34
N MET A 150 8.78 -5.27 9.46
CA MET A 150 7.96 -4.98 8.26
C MET A 150 6.47 -5.33 8.43
N THR A 151 6.06 -5.85 9.59
CA THR A 151 4.66 -6.24 9.85
C THR A 151 4.07 -7.18 8.80
N ALA A 152 4.93 -8.07 8.29
CA ALA A 152 4.66 -9.07 7.26
C ALA A 152 4.67 -10.48 7.90
N THR A 153 3.93 -10.64 9.00
CA THR A 153 4.00 -11.85 9.82
C THR A 153 3.69 -13.10 9.01
N GLY A 154 4.62 -14.07 9.01
CA GLY A 154 4.47 -15.33 8.29
C GLY A 154 4.82 -15.29 6.80
N ALA A 155 5.22 -14.14 6.25
CA ALA A 155 5.57 -13.99 4.83
C ALA A 155 6.70 -14.93 4.39
N PHE A 156 7.64 -15.29 5.28
CA PHE A 156 8.67 -16.29 4.99
C PHE A 156 8.05 -17.64 4.61
N GLU A 157 7.10 -18.12 5.41
CA GLU A 157 6.48 -19.44 5.21
C GLU A 157 5.50 -19.42 4.03
N LEU A 158 4.87 -18.28 3.75
CA LEU A 158 4.03 -18.09 2.56
C LEU A 158 4.90 -18.11 1.29
N ARG A 159 6.04 -17.42 1.28
CA ARG A 159 7.00 -17.49 0.17
C ARG A 159 7.47 -18.93 -0.06
N LYS A 160 7.76 -19.66 1.02
CA LYS A 160 8.16 -21.07 0.95
C LYS A 160 7.11 -21.94 0.24
N LYS A 161 5.83 -21.75 0.58
CA LYS A 161 4.71 -22.45 -0.07
C LYS A 161 4.58 -22.07 -1.55
N GLU A 162 4.71 -20.78 -1.87
CA GLU A 162 4.61 -20.33 -3.26
C GLU A 162 5.78 -20.86 -4.11
N LEU A 163 7.00 -20.88 -3.58
CA LEU A 163 8.15 -21.49 -4.27
C LEU A 163 7.90 -22.96 -4.58
N ALA A 164 7.39 -23.72 -3.60
CA ALA A 164 7.05 -25.13 -3.77
C ALA A 164 5.99 -25.33 -4.87
N LEU A 165 4.93 -24.50 -4.85
CA LEU A 165 3.88 -24.50 -5.86
C LEU A 165 4.44 -24.22 -7.27
N LEU A 166 5.32 -23.23 -7.40
CA LEU A 166 5.89 -22.81 -8.70
C LEU A 166 6.94 -23.78 -9.23
N SER A 167 7.68 -24.49 -8.36
CA SER A 167 8.64 -25.51 -8.76
C SER A 167 8.03 -26.91 -8.94
N GLY A 168 6.77 -27.10 -8.54
CA GLY A 168 6.11 -28.41 -8.55
C GLY A 168 6.67 -29.37 -7.49
N GLN A 169 7.19 -28.84 -6.39
CA GLN A 169 7.78 -29.57 -5.27
C GLN A 169 6.89 -29.50 -4.03
N GLU A 170 7.15 -30.36 -3.06
CA GLU A 170 6.53 -30.28 -1.73
C GLU A 170 7.16 -29.15 -0.91
N THR A 171 6.38 -28.50 -0.02
CA THR A 171 6.89 -27.39 0.81
C THR A 171 8.07 -27.82 1.71
N SER A 172 8.13 -29.09 2.11
CA SER A 172 9.24 -29.66 2.89
C SER A 172 10.55 -29.78 2.11
N GLU A 173 10.49 -29.77 0.78
CA GLU A 173 11.67 -29.85 -0.10
C GLU A 173 12.29 -28.47 -0.35
N ILE A 174 11.55 -27.39 -0.10
CA ILE A 174 12.09 -26.03 -0.15
C ILE A 174 12.91 -25.78 1.11
N SER A 175 14.20 -25.48 0.95
CA SER A 175 15.06 -25.15 2.08
C SER A 175 14.78 -23.72 2.56
N ASP A 176 15.19 -23.43 3.80
CA ASP A 176 15.15 -22.06 4.32
C ASP A 176 16.07 -21.12 3.51
N GLU A 177 17.13 -21.66 2.93
CA GLU A 177 18.07 -20.93 2.08
C GLU A 177 17.43 -20.55 0.74
N ASP A 178 16.64 -21.43 0.12
CA ASP A 178 15.90 -21.12 -1.11
C ASP A 178 14.95 -19.92 -0.92
N VAL A 179 14.33 -19.82 0.27
CA VAL A 179 13.46 -18.68 0.61
C VAL A 179 14.29 -17.40 0.77
N VAL A 180 15.42 -17.47 1.48
CA VAL A 180 16.34 -16.33 1.64
C VAL A 180 16.82 -15.83 0.28
N GLU A 181 17.29 -16.73 -0.57
CA GLU A 181 17.75 -16.39 -1.93
C GLU A 181 16.61 -15.84 -2.79
N SER A 182 15.39 -16.37 -2.67
CA SER A 182 14.23 -15.81 -3.37
C SER A 182 13.98 -14.34 -3.00
N PHE A 183 14.03 -13.99 -1.72
CA PHE A 183 13.87 -12.59 -1.31
C PHE A 183 15.06 -11.72 -1.72
N LEU A 184 16.30 -12.19 -1.51
CA LEU A 184 17.51 -11.43 -1.85
C LEU A 184 17.61 -11.16 -3.34
N THR A 185 17.55 -12.22 -4.16
CA THR A 185 17.74 -12.11 -5.60
C THR A 185 16.60 -11.37 -6.29
N SER A 186 15.39 -11.38 -5.71
CA SER A 186 14.25 -10.62 -6.25
C SER A 186 14.50 -9.11 -6.33
N VAL A 187 15.37 -8.56 -5.48
CA VAL A 187 15.68 -7.12 -5.41
C VAL A 187 17.14 -6.81 -5.79
N SER A 188 18.07 -7.76 -5.62
CA SER A 188 19.50 -7.53 -5.87
C SER A 188 19.94 -7.86 -7.30
N LYS A 189 19.22 -8.70 -8.04
CA LYS A 189 19.55 -9.03 -9.44
C LYS A 189 18.87 -8.09 -10.42
N GLU A 190 19.44 -7.96 -11.63
CA GLU A 190 18.87 -7.10 -12.69
C GLU A 190 17.53 -7.61 -13.21
N ASP A 191 17.35 -8.93 -13.21
CA ASP A 191 16.13 -9.66 -13.56
C ASP A 191 15.28 -10.03 -12.33
N GLY A 192 15.57 -9.41 -11.18
CA GLY A 192 14.80 -9.60 -9.96
C GLY A 192 13.42 -8.96 -10.08
N PHE A 193 12.34 -9.71 -9.83
CA PHE A 193 10.97 -9.21 -10.03
C PHE A 193 10.59 -8.04 -9.13
N VAL A 194 11.12 -7.94 -7.90
CA VAL A 194 10.92 -6.76 -7.04
C VAL A 194 11.66 -5.57 -7.62
N TRP A 195 12.91 -5.77 -8.05
CA TRP A 195 13.71 -4.73 -8.67
C TRP A 195 13.04 -4.19 -9.94
N GLU A 196 12.58 -5.08 -10.84
CA GLU A 196 11.84 -4.71 -12.03
C GLU A 196 10.53 -3.99 -11.71
N TYR A 197 9.78 -4.44 -10.68
CA TYR A 197 8.56 -3.77 -10.24
C TYR A 197 8.85 -2.33 -9.83
N LEU A 198 9.87 -2.13 -8.99
CA LEU A 198 10.28 -0.80 -8.54
C LEU A 198 10.75 0.09 -9.69
N LEU A 199 11.52 -0.44 -10.65
CA LEU A 199 11.95 0.32 -11.83
C LEU A 199 10.78 0.84 -12.67
N HIS A 200 9.71 0.05 -12.78
CA HIS A 200 8.50 0.41 -13.52
C HIS A 200 7.46 1.19 -12.69
N SER A 201 7.73 1.39 -11.41
CA SER A 201 6.83 2.07 -10.49
C SER A 201 7.12 3.57 -10.38
N CYS A 202 6.13 4.29 -9.85
CA CYS A 202 6.21 5.71 -9.53
C CYS A 202 5.65 5.96 -8.11
N LEU A 203 5.93 7.14 -7.54
CA LEU A 203 5.35 7.53 -6.25
C LEU A 203 3.96 8.14 -6.41
N LEU A 204 3.76 8.90 -7.49
CA LEU A 204 2.48 9.53 -7.85
C LEU A 204 2.24 9.46 -9.35
N VAL A 205 0.98 9.30 -9.76
CA VAL A 205 0.55 9.43 -11.15
C VAL A 205 -0.77 10.19 -11.24
N MET A 206 -0.92 11.02 -12.27
CA MET A 206 -2.16 11.74 -12.57
C MET A 206 -2.67 11.28 -13.94
N ILE A 207 -3.93 10.90 -14.02
CA ILE A 207 -4.61 10.51 -15.26
C ILE A 207 -5.90 11.33 -15.37
N GLY A 208 -5.87 12.39 -16.17
CA GLY A 208 -6.93 13.40 -16.19
C GLY A 208 -7.04 14.15 -14.88
N ASP A 209 -8.21 14.19 -14.26
CA ASP A 209 -8.48 14.84 -12.97
C ASP A 209 -8.29 13.91 -11.75
N CYS A 210 -7.72 12.71 -11.97
CA CYS A 210 -7.50 11.69 -10.96
C CYS A 210 -6.03 11.60 -10.57
N LEU A 211 -5.72 11.84 -9.29
CA LEU A 211 -4.39 11.66 -8.70
C LEU A 211 -4.34 10.33 -7.94
N PHE A 212 -3.31 9.53 -8.17
CA PHE A 212 -3.09 8.25 -7.50
C PHE A 212 -1.80 8.32 -6.68
N VAL A 213 -1.90 7.91 -5.42
CA VAL A 213 -0.80 7.89 -4.45
C VAL A 213 -0.97 6.68 -3.54
N HIS A 214 0.10 6.01 -3.12
CA HIS A 214 -0.06 4.79 -2.31
C HIS A 214 -0.66 5.09 -0.92
N GLY A 215 -0.09 6.04 -0.17
CA GLY A 215 -0.54 6.35 1.18
C GLY A 215 -1.59 7.46 1.24
N GLY A 216 -1.13 8.70 1.17
CA GLY A 216 -1.97 9.87 1.33
C GLY A 216 -1.18 11.15 1.13
N LEU A 217 -1.86 12.29 1.31
CA LEU A 217 -1.27 13.61 1.12
C LEU A 217 -1.34 14.41 2.42
N PRO A 218 -0.40 14.21 3.36
CA PRO A 218 -0.31 15.06 4.53
C PRO A 218 0.08 16.47 4.08
N LYS A 219 -0.42 17.48 4.79
CA LYS A 219 -0.16 18.90 4.51
C LYS A 219 1.33 19.22 4.40
N GLU A 220 2.17 18.54 5.18
CA GLU A 220 3.60 18.80 5.21
C GLU A 220 4.31 18.29 3.95
N ALA A 221 3.72 17.33 3.22
CA ALA A 221 4.31 16.70 2.03
C ALA A 221 4.09 17.51 0.74
N ILE A 222 3.00 18.27 0.62
CA ILE A 222 2.74 19.04 -0.61
C ILE A 222 3.91 20.01 -0.87
N ASN A 223 4.36 20.03 -2.12
CA ASN A 223 5.54 20.79 -2.58
C ASN A 223 6.86 20.45 -1.87
N TRP A 224 6.95 19.36 -1.11
CA TRP A 224 8.20 18.91 -0.49
C TRP A 224 8.73 17.67 -1.22
N VAL A 225 10.02 17.67 -1.55
CA VAL A 225 10.71 16.54 -2.16
C VAL A 225 11.86 16.11 -1.26
N PRO A 226 11.98 14.81 -0.92
CA PRO A 226 13.09 14.35 -0.09
C PRO A 226 14.44 14.52 -0.80
N THR A 227 15.53 14.46 -0.04
CA THR A 227 16.90 14.51 -0.57
C THR A 227 17.65 13.20 -0.31
N MET A 228 18.62 12.88 -1.15
CA MET A 228 19.38 11.61 -1.07
C MET A 228 20.22 11.47 0.21
N ASP A 229 20.48 12.56 0.94
CA ASP A 229 21.20 12.57 2.21
C ASP A 229 20.32 12.22 3.42
N MET A 230 19.00 12.09 3.22
CA MET A 230 18.09 11.63 4.27
C MET A 230 18.42 10.20 4.69
N ARG A 231 18.31 9.94 5.99
CA ARG A 231 18.72 8.69 6.63
C ARG A 231 17.52 7.91 7.13
N TYR A 232 17.49 6.61 6.85
CA TYR A 232 16.43 5.71 7.31
C TYR A 232 16.64 5.33 8.77
N LEU A 233 16.38 6.28 9.68
CA LEU A 233 16.60 6.13 11.11
C LEU A 233 15.62 6.98 11.92
N GLN A 234 15.48 6.67 13.20
CA GLN A 234 14.69 7.48 14.10
C GLN A 234 15.38 8.84 14.26
N PRO A 235 14.74 9.96 13.86
CA PRO A 235 15.36 11.27 14.01
C PRO A 235 15.61 11.59 15.48
N ALA A 236 16.74 12.23 15.75
CA ALA A 236 17.04 12.78 17.07
C ALA A 236 16.00 13.83 17.46
N GLU A 237 15.79 14.02 18.76
CA GLU A 237 14.92 15.08 19.25
C GLU A 237 15.40 16.45 18.75
N GLY A 238 14.48 17.26 18.21
CA GLY A 238 14.79 18.56 17.62
C GLY A 238 15.45 18.52 16.24
N ALA A 239 15.66 17.35 15.64
CA ALA A 239 16.15 17.26 14.26
C ALA A 239 15.20 17.93 13.28
N VAL A 240 15.75 18.56 12.25
CA VAL A 240 14.99 19.16 11.17
C VAL A 240 14.90 18.16 10.01
N CYS A 241 13.72 18.04 9.42
CA CYS A 241 13.54 17.21 8.25
C CYS A 241 14.41 17.74 7.09
N GLY A 242 15.18 16.85 6.46
CA GLY A 242 15.82 17.14 5.19
C GLY A 242 14.80 17.35 4.06
N GLY A 243 15.27 17.34 2.82
CA GLY A 243 14.43 17.62 1.66
C GLY A 243 14.31 19.10 1.34
N LYS A 244 13.65 19.39 0.22
CA LYS A 244 13.50 20.74 -0.33
C LYS A 244 12.05 21.02 -0.60
N ARG A 245 11.59 22.20 -0.19
CA ARG A 245 10.34 22.76 -0.70
C ARG A 245 10.58 23.32 -2.09
N MET A 246 9.66 23.04 -2.99
CA MET A 246 9.69 23.48 -4.37
C MET A 246 8.59 24.50 -4.62
N GLU A 247 8.88 25.42 -5.54
CA GLU A 247 7.86 26.26 -6.17
C GLU A 247 7.45 25.61 -7.49
N GLY A 248 6.23 25.86 -7.94
CA GLY A 248 5.70 25.33 -9.20
C GLY A 248 4.33 24.71 -9.03
N THR A 249 3.94 23.95 -10.05
CA THR A 249 2.64 23.27 -10.14
C THR A 249 2.65 21.92 -9.42
N LEU A 250 1.46 21.35 -9.20
CA LEU A 250 1.30 19.96 -8.77
C LEU A 250 2.11 19.00 -9.66
N GLN A 251 2.07 19.22 -10.98
CA GLN A 251 2.73 18.38 -11.98
C GLN A 251 4.26 18.48 -11.88
N ASP A 252 4.80 19.67 -11.58
CA ASP A 252 6.23 19.85 -11.32
C ASP A 252 6.68 19.09 -10.07
N TRP A 253 5.89 19.17 -9.00
CA TRP A 253 6.15 18.43 -7.76
C TRP A 253 6.08 16.91 -7.98
N MET A 254 5.05 16.42 -8.68
CA MET A 254 4.92 14.99 -9.02
C MET A 254 6.10 14.50 -9.85
N LYS A 255 6.53 15.27 -10.84
CA LYS A 255 7.71 14.95 -11.65
C LYS A 255 8.95 14.83 -10.75
N ALA A 256 9.17 15.79 -9.86
CA ALA A 256 10.33 15.79 -8.98
C ALA A 256 10.30 14.63 -7.96
N MET A 257 9.13 14.25 -7.45
CA MET A 257 8.96 13.07 -6.60
C MET A 257 9.31 11.77 -7.36
N ASN A 258 8.84 11.64 -8.60
CA ASN A 258 9.15 10.47 -9.42
C ASN A 258 10.63 10.44 -9.87
N ASP A 259 11.23 11.61 -10.17
CA ASP A 259 12.66 11.73 -10.45
C ASP A 259 13.50 11.34 -9.22
N PHE A 260 13.10 11.78 -8.02
CA PHE A 260 13.71 11.37 -6.75
C PHE A 260 13.66 9.85 -6.56
N MET A 261 12.54 9.21 -6.92
CA MET A 261 12.43 7.76 -6.84
C MET A 261 13.46 7.06 -7.75
N GLN A 262 13.57 7.51 -9.00
CA GLN A 262 14.53 6.95 -9.95
C GLN A 262 15.98 7.22 -9.53
N GLU A 263 16.27 8.38 -8.93
CA GLU A 263 17.58 8.67 -8.33
C GLU A 263 17.89 7.75 -7.16
N GLY A 264 16.92 7.55 -6.25
CA GLY A 264 17.06 6.65 -5.10
C GLY A 264 17.29 5.19 -5.49
N LEU A 265 16.65 4.71 -6.57
CA LEU A 265 16.89 3.37 -7.11
C LEU A 265 18.31 3.24 -7.70
N ARG A 266 18.80 4.27 -8.40
CA ARG A 266 20.19 4.31 -8.89
C ARG A 266 21.20 4.32 -7.75
N ASP A 267 20.95 5.12 -6.71
CA ASP A 267 21.80 5.18 -5.53
C ASP A 267 21.82 3.84 -4.77
N PHE A 268 20.66 3.20 -4.59
CA PHE A 268 20.57 1.82 -4.09
C PHE A 268 21.43 0.87 -4.92
N ARG A 269 21.26 0.85 -6.24
CA ARG A 269 22.00 -0.06 -7.14
C ARG A 269 23.52 0.12 -7.01
N ALA A 270 23.97 1.36 -6.85
CA ALA A 270 25.40 1.68 -6.70
C ALA A 270 25.97 1.27 -5.34
N LYS A 271 25.15 1.22 -4.28
CA LYS A 271 25.60 1.06 -2.88
C LYS A 271 24.64 0.17 -2.07
N MET A 272 24.36 -1.04 -2.55
CA MET A 272 23.32 -1.91 -1.93
C MET A 272 23.66 -2.36 -0.50
N TYR A 273 24.95 -2.46 -0.16
CA TYR A 273 25.44 -2.95 1.12
C TYR A 273 25.88 -1.81 2.06
N TRP A 274 26.07 -2.12 3.34
CA TRP A 274 26.58 -1.14 4.30
C TRP A 274 28.00 -0.70 3.95
N GLY A 275 28.17 0.61 3.79
CA GLY A 275 29.46 1.26 3.63
C GLY A 275 29.98 1.89 4.93
N PRO A 276 31.05 2.69 4.82
CA PRO A 276 31.56 3.50 5.93
C PRO A 276 30.47 4.35 6.59
N GLY A 277 30.56 4.50 7.92
CA GLY A 277 29.57 5.28 8.69
C GLY A 277 28.17 4.64 8.75
N ARG A 278 28.04 3.35 8.43
CA ARG A 278 26.75 2.62 8.38
C ARG A 278 25.74 3.33 7.48
N THR A 279 26.21 3.69 6.29
CA THR A 279 25.41 4.31 5.23
C THR A 279 25.22 3.31 4.10
N ARG A 280 24.12 3.44 3.36
CA ARG A 280 23.90 2.65 2.13
C ARG A 280 23.03 3.41 1.15
N GLY A 281 22.97 2.89 -0.06
CA GLY A 281 22.11 3.45 -1.08
C GLY A 281 20.63 3.18 -0.83
N GLY A 282 19.78 4.09 -1.29
CA GLY A 282 18.31 3.97 -1.20
C GLY A 282 17.72 4.31 0.17
N GLU A 283 18.51 4.86 1.11
CA GLU A 283 18.01 5.31 2.42
C GLU A 283 16.91 6.36 2.28
N GLY A 284 17.04 7.31 1.34
CA GLY A 284 16.00 8.32 1.08
C GLY A 284 14.65 7.71 0.66
N LEU A 285 14.66 6.62 -0.11
CA LEU A 285 13.44 5.89 -0.47
C LEU A 285 12.85 5.17 0.73
N LEU A 286 13.69 4.55 1.57
CA LEU A 286 13.24 3.88 2.78
C LEU A 286 12.69 4.86 3.81
N CYS A 287 13.16 6.11 3.85
CA CYS A 287 12.51 7.14 4.68
C CYS A 287 11.02 7.25 4.38
N LEU A 288 10.60 7.15 3.12
CA LEU A 288 9.18 7.19 2.74
C LEU A 288 8.39 6.02 3.36
N THR A 289 9.01 4.91 3.75
CA THR A 289 8.30 3.79 4.39
C THR A 289 8.12 3.98 5.91
N SER A 290 8.57 5.11 6.46
CA SER A 290 8.53 5.39 7.90
C SER A 290 8.05 6.80 8.23
N THR A 291 6.97 6.87 9.01
CA THR A 291 6.44 8.12 9.55
C THR A 291 7.49 8.94 10.34
N PRO A 292 8.24 8.35 11.30
CA PRO A 292 9.32 9.08 11.96
C PRO A 292 10.46 9.52 11.02
N ALA A 293 11.00 8.63 10.19
CA ALA A 293 12.16 8.95 9.36
C ALA A 293 11.84 10.01 8.28
N CYS A 294 10.59 10.02 7.80
CA CYS A 294 10.10 11.04 6.88
C CYS A 294 9.47 12.25 7.59
N PHE A 295 9.54 12.34 8.93
CA PHE A 295 8.96 13.44 9.70
C PHE A 295 7.48 13.71 9.33
N ARG A 296 6.66 12.67 9.17
CA ARG A 296 5.24 12.75 8.75
C ARG A 296 4.98 13.40 7.38
N ARG A 297 5.95 13.35 6.46
CA ARG A 297 5.86 13.90 5.09
C ARG A 297 5.77 12.83 4.00
N SER A 298 5.53 11.59 4.38
CA SER A 298 5.53 10.50 3.41
C SER A 298 4.22 10.45 2.63
N VAL A 299 4.32 10.41 1.30
CA VAL A 299 3.20 10.08 0.41
C VAL A 299 2.91 8.57 0.38
N VAL A 300 3.74 7.75 1.01
CA VAL A 300 3.64 6.29 1.02
C VAL A 300 2.96 5.78 2.30
N VAL A 301 3.25 6.33 3.48
CA VAL A 301 2.74 5.77 4.76
C VAL A 301 1.82 6.66 5.58
N GLU A 302 1.72 7.94 5.24
CA GLU A 302 0.75 8.83 5.88
C GLU A 302 -0.64 8.62 5.29
N SER A 303 -1.67 8.98 6.04
CA SER A 303 -3.07 8.78 5.65
C SER A 303 -3.97 9.75 6.40
N LEU A 304 -5.13 10.05 5.82
CA LEU A 304 -6.22 10.78 6.48
C LEU A 304 -6.93 9.92 7.53
N LEU A 305 -6.74 8.59 7.53
CA LEU A 305 -7.40 7.68 8.47
C LEU A 305 -6.72 7.72 9.84
N GLN A 306 -7.44 8.20 10.86
CA GLN A 306 -7.04 8.18 12.26
C GLN A 306 -8.01 7.32 13.08
N GLY A 307 -7.49 6.31 13.77
CA GLY A 307 -8.34 5.46 14.64
C GLY A 307 -9.39 4.61 13.90
N GLY A 308 -9.31 4.50 12.57
CA GLY A 308 -10.22 3.71 11.73
C GLY A 308 -11.24 4.54 10.94
N THR A 309 -11.37 5.83 11.24
CA THR A 309 -12.20 6.79 10.50
C THR A 309 -11.32 7.94 9.98
N PRO A 310 -11.71 8.62 8.90
CA PRO A 310 -10.94 9.73 8.36
C PRO A 310 -11.09 11.00 9.20
N ASP A 311 -10.04 11.82 9.20
CA ASP A 311 -10.15 13.25 9.45
C ASP A 311 -10.69 13.98 8.21
N ASN A 312 -11.17 15.20 8.41
CA ASN A 312 -11.52 16.09 7.31
C ASN A 312 -10.28 16.45 6.47
N LEU A 313 -10.49 16.62 5.17
CA LEU A 313 -9.46 17.10 4.24
C LEU A 313 -8.97 18.49 4.66
N ASP A 314 -7.65 18.67 4.78
CA ASP A 314 -7.06 19.98 5.09
C ASP A 314 -7.32 20.96 3.93
N LYS A 315 -7.73 22.19 4.26
CA LYS A 315 -8.13 23.20 3.28
C LYS A 315 -6.99 23.63 2.35
N ASP A 316 -5.75 23.65 2.85
CA ASP A 316 -4.60 24.03 2.03
C ASP A 316 -4.23 22.90 1.07
N VAL A 317 -4.41 21.64 1.51
CA VAL A 317 -4.26 20.46 0.64
C VAL A 317 -5.35 20.46 -0.43
N GLU A 318 -6.61 20.72 -0.08
CA GLU A 318 -7.69 20.82 -1.07
C GLU A 318 -7.43 21.94 -2.09
N ALA A 319 -7.05 23.13 -1.63
CA ALA A 319 -6.74 24.24 -2.52
C ALA A 319 -5.61 23.91 -3.51
N PHE A 320 -4.54 23.27 -3.02
CA PHE A 320 -3.43 22.80 -3.86
C PHE A 320 -3.86 21.78 -4.90
N LEU A 321 -4.73 20.84 -4.53
CA LEU A 321 -5.27 19.82 -5.44
C LEU A 321 -6.18 20.45 -6.52
N VAL A 322 -7.05 21.38 -6.12
CA VAL A 322 -7.93 22.12 -7.04
C VAL A 322 -7.11 22.93 -8.05
N GLU A 323 -6.10 23.66 -7.59
CA GLU A 323 -5.18 24.42 -8.46
C GLU A 323 -4.44 23.49 -9.44
N GLY A 324 -4.08 22.30 -8.99
CA GLY A 324 -3.48 21.25 -9.82
C GLY A 324 -4.44 20.56 -10.79
N GLY A 325 -5.73 20.88 -10.77
CA GLY A 325 -6.76 20.26 -11.63
C GLY A 325 -7.24 18.89 -11.16
N VAL A 326 -7.01 18.54 -9.89
CA VAL A 326 -7.43 17.27 -9.30
C VAL A 326 -8.85 17.39 -8.76
N ARG A 327 -9.67 16.39 -9.10
CA ARG A 327 -11.02 16.19 -8.55
C ARG A 327 -11.07 15.00 -7.59
N THR A 328 -10.25 13.99 -7.82
CA THR A 328 -10.24 12.78 -6.98
C THR A 328 -8.83 12.29 -6.72
N VAL A 329 -8.55 11.98 -5.46
CA VAL A 329 -7.34 11.30 -5.02
C VAL A 329 -7.68 9.86 -4.65
N PHE A 330 -6.93 8.90 -5.19
CA PHE A 330 -7.05 7.49 -4.84
C PHE A 330 -5.82 7.05 -4.05
N CYS A 331 -6.05 6.32 -2.96
CA CYS A 331 -4.96 5.77 -2.17
C CYS A 331 -5.33 4.48 -1.43
N GLY A 332 -4.31 3.85 -0.85
CA GLY A 332 -4.37 2.62 -0.09
C GLY A 332 -3.67 2.75 1.26
N HIS A 333 -2.78 1.80 1.58
CA HIS A 333 -1.90 1.71 2.75
C HIS A 333 -2.55 1.53 4.13
N LYS A 334 -3.57 2.34 4.44
CA LYS A 334 -4.28 2.27 5.71
C LYS A 334 -5.60 1.53 5.54
N PRO A 335 -5.78 0.40 6.24
CA PRO A 335 -7.04 -0.33 6.34
C PRO A 335 -8.21 0.60 6.65
N CYS A 336 -9.22 0.60 5.78
CA CYS A 336 -10.39 1.46 5.87
C CYS A 336 -11.71 0.69 6.11
N GLY A 337 -11.61 -0.61 6.39
CA GLY A 337 -12.74 -1.51 6.60
C GLY A 337 -13.19 -2.20 5.32
N ASP A 338 -14.44 -2.68 5.31
CA ASP A 338 -15.01 -3.62 4.32
C ASP A 338 -15.45 -3.04 2.98
N SER A 339 -15.13 -1.77 2.74
CA SER A 339 -15.46 -1.01 1.54
C SER A 339 -14.53 0.20 1.46
N PRO A 340 -14.26 0.75 0.25
CA PRO A 340 -13.51 1.98 0.14
C PRO A 340 -14.14 3.10 0.97
N PHE A 341 -13.30 3.92 1.59
CA PHE A 341 -13.73 5.03 2.40
C PHE A 341 -13.55 6.33 1.63
N VAL A 342 -14.66 6.99 1.32
CA VAL A 342 -14.67 8.28 0.64
C VAL A 342 -14.66 9.41 1.66
N VAL A 343 -13.82 10.42 1.45
CA VAL A 343 -13.82 11.68 2.20
C VAL A 343 -14.08 12.80 1.21
N ARG A 344 -15.19 13.52 1.36
CA ARG A 344 -15.52 14.67 0.50
C ARG A 344 -15.08 15.99 1.13
N GLY A 345 -14.25 16.72 0.39
CA GLY A 345 -14.07 18.16 0.54
C GLY A 345 -15.14 18.95 -0.22
N ALA A 346 -14.91 20.26 -0.38
CA ALA A 346 -15.79 21.13 -1.14
C ALA A 346 -15.73 20.85 -2.67
N HIS A 347 -14.57 20.46 -3.17
CA HIS A 347 -14.28 20.28 -4.60
C HIS A 347 -13.54 18.98 -4.90
N VAL A 348 -12.87 18.40 -3.91
CA VAL A 348 -12.07 17.17 -4.06
C VAL A 348 -12.65 16.04 -3.22
N ALA A 349 -12.60 14.81 -3.74
CA ALA A 349 -12.75 13.60 -2.92
C ALA A 349 -11.44 12.85 -2.77
N VAL A 350 -11.25 12.23 -1.61
CA VAL A 350 -10.20 11.22 -1.39
C VAL A 350 -10.88 9.87 -1.19
N VAL A 351 -10.41 8.85 -1.91
CA VAL A 351 -10.94 7.48 -1.87
C VAL A 351 -9.87 6.53 -1.36
N HIS A 352 -9.99 6.13 -0.10
CA HIS A 352 -9.14 5.11 0.51
C HIS A 352 -9.66 3.73 0.11
N CYS A 353 -8.81 2.89 -0.47
CA CYS A 353 -9.21 1.63 -1.10
C CYS A 353 -8.61 0.38 -0.44
N ASP A 354 -7.75 0.54 0.57
CA ASP A 354 -7.20 -0.59 1.31
C ASP A 354 -8.27 -1.20 2.24
N THR A 355 -8.83 -2.34 1.83
CA THR A 355 -9.80 -3.12 2.60
C THR A 355 -9.16 -4.26 3.40
N THR A 356 -7.85 -4.25 3.62
CA THR A 356 -7.20 -5.19 4.54
C THR A 356 -7.84 -5.09 5.92
N TYR A 357 -7.90 -6.19 6.68
CA TYR A 357 -8.52 -6.26 8.02
C TYR A 357 -10.03 -6.00 8.08
N SER A 358 -10.75 -6.10 6.96
CA SER A 358 -12.21 -6.09 6.92
C SER A 358 -12.84 -7.22 7.74
N ASP A 359 -12.16 -8.36 7.84
CA ASP A 359 -12.57 -9.50 8.65
C ASP A 359 -11.37 -10.08 9.41
N GLY A 360 -11.24 -9.74 10.69
CA GLY A 360 -10.14 -10.22 11.53
C GLY A 360 -10.12 -11.74 11.75
N ALA A 361 -11.26 -12.43 11.58
CA ALA A 361 -11.38 -13.87 11.74
C ALA A 361 -10.94 -14.63 10.48
N ALA A 362 -11.05 -14.00 9.30
CA ALA A 362 -10.60 -14.60 8.06
C ALA A 362 -9.05 -14.81 8.02
N PRO A 363 -8.57 -15.86 7.34
CA PRO A 363 -7.13 -16.07 7.13
C PRO A 363 -6.45 -14.92 6.40
N ASP A 364 -7.08 -14.39 5.35
CA ASP A 364 -6.61 -13.26 4.52
C ASP A 364 -6.88 -11.88 5.15
N LYS A 365 -7.54 -11.86 6.31
CA LYS A 365 -8.02 -10.65 6.98
C LYS A 365 -9.07 -9.85 6.20
N ARG A 366 -9.64 -10.38 5.11
CA ARG A 366 -10.64 -9.71 4.28
C ARG A 366 -11.97 -10.47 4.21
N GLY A 367 -11.92 -11.80 4.27
CA GLY A 367 -13.11 -12.63 4.14
C GLY A 367 -13.80 -12.39 2.80
N SER A 368 -15.11 -12.08 2.85
CA SER A 368 -15.89 -11.77 1.65
C SER A 368 -15.59 -10.39 1.06
N ALA A 369 -14.95 -9.49 1.83
CA ALA A 369 -14.78 -8.11 1.41
C ALA A 369 -13.89 -7.99 0.17
N VAL A 370 -14.38 -7.28 -0.84
CA VAL A 370 -13.65 -6.96 -2.07
C VAL A 370 -14.16 -5.66 -2.67
N ALA A 371 -13.26 -4.87 -3.25
CA ALA A 371 -13.60 -3.63 -3.91
C ALA A 371 -12.98 -3.56 -5.31
N ALA A 372 -13.70 -2.95 -6.24
CA ALA A 372 -13.18 -2.46 -7.50
C ALA A 372 -13.59 -0.99 -7.64
N VAL A 373 -12.61 -0.13 -7.92
CA VAL A 373 -12.81 1.31 -8.06
C VAL A 373 -12.51 1.71 -9.49
N GLU A 374 -13.48 2.35 -10.14
CA GLU A 374 -13.45 2.57 -11.58
C GLU A 374 -13.89 3.98 -11.95
N VAL A 375 -13.10 4.66 -12.77
CA VAL A 375 -13.43 6.00 -13.28
C VAL A 375 -13.82 5.92 -14.75
N SER A 376 -15.04 6.33 -15.07
CA SER A 376 -15.55 6.45 -16.44
C SER A 376 -15.23 7.83 -17.00
N ALA A 377 -14.27 7.83 -17.92
CA ALA A 377 -13.67 8.95 -18.65
C ALA A 377 -13.19 10.14 -17.76
N PRO A 378 -11.91 10.53 -17.85
CA PRO A 378 -11.36 11.60 -17.00
C PRO A 378 -12.02 12.99 -17.18
N THR A 379 -12.95 13.14 -18.13
CA THR A 379 -13.70 14.37 -18.40
C THR A 379 -15.21 14.24 -18.19
N SER A 380 -15.80 13.04 -18.20
CA SER A 380 -17.23 12.84 -17.87
C SER A 380 -17.48 12.82 -16.36
N GLY A 381 -16.45 12.56 -15.55
CA GLY A 381 -16.49 12.73 -14.10
C GLY A 381 -17.38 11.73 -13.37
N GLN A 382 -17.68 10.56 -13.96
CA GLN A 382 -18.36 9.48 -13.27
C GLN A 382 -17.33 8.57 -12.60
N LEU A 383 -17.41 8.48 -11.28
CA LEU A 383 -16.62 7.56 -10.46
C LEU A 383 -17.54 6.48 -9.92
N GLN A 384 -17.33 5.24 -10.35
CA GLN A 384 -18.06 4.07 -9.92
C GLN A 384 -17.28 3.33 -8.83
N LEU A 385 -17.97 3.00 -7.74
CA LEU A 385 -17.47 2.11 -6.70
C LEU A 385 -18.36 0.88 -6.64
N ARG A 386 -17.75 -0.29 -6.72
CA ARG A 386 -18.45 -1.57 -6.63
C ARG A 386 -17.69 -2.55 -5.77
N GLY A 387 -18.41 -3.49 -5.17
CA GLY A 387 -17.79 -4.50 -4.35
C GLY A 387 -18.75 -5.29 -3.49
N VAL A 388 -18.17 -6.00 -2.55
CA VAL A 388 -18.85 -6.86 -1.58
C VAL A 388 -18.34 -6.48 -0.19
N LEU A 389 -19.25 -6.30 0.76
CA LEU A 389 -18.96 -6.04 2.16
C LEU A 389 -18.51 -7.31 2.88
N ALA A 390 -18.02 -7.18 4.12
CA ALA A 390 -17.60 -8.32 4.93
C ALA A 390 -18.75 -9.31 5.20
N ASP A 391 -19.98 -8.82 5.28
CA ASP A 391 -21.20 -9.63 5.47
C ASP A 391 -21.75 -10.26 4.17
N GLY A 392 -21.09 -10.04 3.04
CA GLY A 392 -21.46 -10.61 1.74
C GLY A 392 -22.48 -9.79 0.93
N ARG A 393 -23.01 -8.69 1.45
CA ARG A 393 -23.86 -7.77 0.66
C ARG A 393 -23.03 -7.05 -0.40
N SER A 394 -23.59 -6.89 -1.59
CA SER A 394 -22.96 -6.11 -2.66
C SER A 394 -23.33 -4.63 -2.60
N TYR A 395 -22.43 -3.79 -3.11
CA TYR A 395 -22.67 -2.38 -3.41
C TYR A 395 -22.20 -2.08 -4.83
N ASP A 396 -22.92 -1.18 -5.50
CA ASP A 396 -22.59 -0.69 -6.83
C ASP A 396 -23.23 0.69 -6.99
N PHE A 397 -22.43 1.75 -6.92
CA PHE A 397 -22.93 3.12 -6.98
C PHE A 397 -21.95 4.09 -7.63
N ALA A 398 -22.50 5.12 -8.25
CA ALA A 398 -21.74 6.26 -8.74
C ALA A 398 -21.57 7.28 -7.60
N LEU A 399 -20.35 7.75 -7.36
CA LEU A 399 -20.08 8.85 -6.43
C LEU A 399 -20.43 10.20 -7.06
N TYR A 400 -20.14 10.34 -8.35
CA TYR A 400 -20.36 11.53 -9.16
C TYR A 400 -20.90 11.14 -10.53
N GLY A 401 -21.42 12.12 -11.29
CA GLY A 401 -21.97 11.91 -12.63
C GLY A 401 -23.47 11.64 -12.60
N GLU A 402 -23.98 11.04 -13.67
CA GLU A 402 -25.39 10.64 -13.76
C GLU A 402 -25.70 9.58 -12.69
N GLY A 403 -26.69 9.85 -11.83
CA GLY A 403 -27.03 8.98 -10.70
C GLY A 403 -26.02 9.02 -9.54
N GLY A 404 -25.13 10.02 -9.50
CA GLY A 404 -24.19 10.23 -8.39
C GLY A 404 -24.89 10.31 -7.03
N ASP A 405 -24.31 9.68 -6.02
CA ASP A 405 -24.86 9.69 -4.67
C ASP A 405 -24.45 10.95 -3.90
N ASP A 406 -25.41 11.57 -3.21
CA ASP A 406 -25.17 12.80 -2.47
C ASP A 406 -24.58 12.57 -1.08
N PHE A 407 -24.74 11.38 -0.51
CA PHE A 407 -24.47 11.11 0.89
C PHE A 407 -23.13 10.41 1.15
N VAL A 408 -22.73 9.48 0.27
CA VAL A 408 -21.47 8.73 0.44
C VAL A 408 -20.28 9.68 0.58
N GLY A 409 -19.50 9.45 1.62
CA GLY A 409 -18.31 10.22 1.99
C GLY A 409 -18.58 11.49 2.80
N ARG A 410 -19.79 11.63 3.38
CA ARG A 410 -20.13 12.67 4.35
C ARG A 410 -20.23 12.09 5.77
N GLN A 411 -19.96 12.95 6.75
CA GLN A 411 -20.17 12.67 8.17
C GLN A 411 -21.57 13.13 8.60
N CYS A 412 -22.32 12.25 9.26
CA CYS A 412 -23.62 12.51 9.89
C CYS A 412 -23.46 13.36 11.17
N SER A 413 -24.55 13.98 11.65
CA SER A 413 -24.52 14.80 12.88
C SER A 413 -24.18 14.03 14.15
N ASP A 414 -24.40 12.72 14.17
CA ASP A 414 -24.01 11.82 15.27
C ASP A 414 -22.53 11.38 15.22
N GLY A 415 -21.78 11.86 14.23
CA GLY A 415 -20.37 11.54 14.00
C GLY A 415 -20.11 10.29 13.16
N SER A 416 -21.16 9.53 12.78
CA SER A 416 -21.04 8.40 11.86
C SER A 416 -20.74 8.86 10.43
N TRP A 417 -20.23 7.96 9.59
CA TRP A 417 -19.87 8.23 8.20
C TRP A 417 -20.62 7.32 7.25
N VAL A 418 -21.01 7.87 6.09
CA VAL A 418 -21.66 7.10 5.02
C VAL A 418 -20.60 6.50 4.10
N LYS A 419 -20.40 5.17 4.14
CA LYS A 419 -19.35 4.48 3.37
C LYS A 419 -19.80 4.05 1.98
N ALA A 420 -20.99 3.46 1.89
CA ALA A 420 -21.47 2.90 0.63
C ALA A 420 -22.99 3.03 0.52
N LYS A 421 -23.47 3.20 -0.71
CA LYS A 421 -24.88 3.03 -1.06
C LYS A 421 -25.14 1.55 -1.36
N LEU A 422 -26.17 1.00 -0.74
CA LEU A 422 -26.63 -0.36 -0.94
C LEU A 422 -27.86 -0.38 -1.87
N PRO A 423 -28.26 -1.56 -2.38
CA PRO A 423 -29.53 -1.72 -3.07
C PRO A 423 -30.72 -1.19 -2.26
N GLU A 424 -31.83 -0.92 -2.94
CA GLU A 424 -33.11 -0.52 -2.32
C GLU A 424 -33.09 0.80 -1.53
N GLY A 425 -32.06 1.65 -1.74
CA GLY A 425 -31.98 2.98 -1.10
C GLY A 425 -31.48 2.94 0.35
N CYS A 426 -30.83 1.85 0.74
CA CYS A 426 -30.15 1.71 2.02
C CYS A 426 -28.70 2.20 1.94
N TYR A 427 -28.14 2.56 3.09
CA TYR A 427 -26.76 3.03 3.22
C TYR A 427 -26.01 2.22 4.26
N HIS A 428 -24.78 1.87 3.92
CA HIS A 428 -23.82 1.29 4.84
C HIS A 428 -23.09 2.43 5.55
N VAL A 429 -23.29 2.52 6.87
CA VAL A 429 -22.73 3.58 7.70
C VAL A 429 -21.76 3.00 8.73
N VAL A 430 -20.76 3.79 9.11
CA VAL A 430 -19.72 3.38 10.06
C VAL A 430 -19.57 4.40 11.18
N SER A 431 -19.36 3.91 12.39
CA SER A 431 -18.96 4.71 13.55
C SER A 431 -17.72 4.11 14.22
N SER A 432 -16.94 4.96 14.90
CA SER A 432 -15.78 4.52 15.67
C SER A 432 -16.20 4.19 17.11
N GLU A 433 -15.85 2.99 17.57
CA GLU A 433 -15.97 2.56 18.98
C GLU A 433 -14.61 2.63 19.70
N GLY A 434 -13.83 3.68 19.43
CA GLY A 434 -12.48 3.86 19.97
C GLY A 434 -11.39 3.55 18.95
N THR A 435 -10.16 3.28 19.42
CA THR A 435 -9.01 3.12 18.53
C THR A 435 -9.10 1.83 17.71
N ARG A 436 -9.37 1.97 16.39
CA ARG A 436 -9.41 0.89 15.38
C ARG A 436 -10.53 -0.12 15.53
N LYS A 437 -11.57 0.19 16.31
CA LYS A 437 -12.78 -0.62 16.37
C LYS A 437 -13.89 0.12 15.62
N LEU A 438 -14.37 -0.48 14.54
CA LEU A 438 -15.45 0.06 13.73
C LEU A 438 -16.73 -0.70 14.02
N ARG A 439 -17.84 0.04 14.09
CA ARG A 439 -19.18 -0.52 14.10
C ARG A 439 -19.87 -0.11 12.81
N TYR A 440 -20.52 -1.08 12.18
CA TYR A 440 -21.26 -0.90 10.95
C TYR A 440 -22.75 -1.04 11.21
N ASP A 441 -23.54 -0.14 10.64
CA ASP A 441 -24.99 -0.17 10.68
C ASP A 441 -25.57 0.01 9.26
N THR A 442 -26.88 -0.14 9.12
CA THR A 442 -27.59 0.11 7.86
C THR A 442 -28.72 1.09 8.11
N CYS A 443 -28.73 2.18 7.33
CA CYS A 443 -29.70 3.25 7.47
C CYS A 443 -30.50 3.41 6.17
N GLY A 444 -31.79 3.73 6.31
CA GLY A 444 -32.62 4.11 5.16
C GLY A 444 -32.36 5.56 4.73
N GLN A 445 -32.70 5.92 3.49
CA GLN A 445 -32.50 7.28 2.98
C GLN A 445 -33.19 8.37 3.82
N GLU A 446 -34.42 8.13 4.29
CA GLU A 446 -35.17 9.11 5.11
C GLU A 446 -34.51 9.35 6.47
N GLU A 447 -34.04 8.28 7.11
CA GLU A 447 -33.30 8.35 8.38
C GLU A 447 -32.02 9.16 8.21
N LEU A 448 -31.29 8.89 7.13
CA LEU A 448 -30.05 9.56 6.80
C LEU A 448 -30.26 11.05 6.52
N GLN A 449 -31.33 11.41 5.80
CA GLN A 449 -31.72 12.81 5.61
C GLN A 449 -31.97 13.54 6.94
N GLY A 450 -32.60 12.86 7.90
CA GLY A 450 -32.77 13.37 9.26
C GLY A 450 -31.44 13.66 9.96
N LEU A 451 -30.45 12.78 9.82
CA LEU A 451 -29.12 12.95 10.40
C LEU A 451 -28.33 14.13 9.79
N PHE A 452 -28.59 14.50 8.53
CA PHE A 452 -27.99 15.68 7.91
C PHE A 452 -28.76 16.98 8.17
N ALA A 453 -30.08 16.92 8.37
CA ALA A 453 -30.88 18.10 8.69
C ALA A 453 -30.54 18.69 10.07
N GLY A 454 -30.06 17.87 11.00
CA GLY A 454 -29.63 18.29 12.34
C GLY A 454 -28.26 18.97 12.41
N SER A 455 -27.52 19.07 11.30
CA SER A 455 -26.17 19.67 11.26
C SER A 455 -26.11 21.11 10.74
N ALA A 456 -27.26 21.77 10.56
CA ALA A 456 -27.37 23.13 10.03
C ALA A 456 -27.31 24.21 11.13
#